data_AF-A0A7C7D1T6-F1
#
_entry.id   AF-A0A7C7D1T6-F1
#
_cell.length_a   1.000
_cell.length_b   1.000
_cell.length_c   1.000
_cell.angle_alpha   90.00
_cell.angle_beta   90.00
_cell.angle_gamma   90.00
#
_symmetry.space_group_name_H-M   'P 1'
#
loop_
_entity.id
_entity.type
_entity.pdbx_description
1 polymer ?
#
loop_
_entity_poly.entity_id
_entity_poly.type
_entity_poly.pdbx_seq_one_letter_code
_entity_poly.pdbx_strand_id
1 'polypeptide(L)'
;VLHLDGDQDYLETCLKEYKKRGIDAIGKHVQEREQPSYVYRLLQEHKPDILVLTGHDGISKDQKNYSNINSYINSRYFIEAVKEARRFNVDMDGLVIFAGACQSMYDGILKAGANFASAPHRVLIHALDPVMVTEKLAFTSVDRVIMPLDVINNTITGLKGIGGLQTRGKFRNGYPKEPYND
;
A
#
# COMPACT_ATOMS: atom_id res chain seq x y z
N VAL A 1 -1.29 8.45 6.85
CA VAL A 1 -0.68 7.35 6.05
C VAL A 1 0.67 7.01 6.63
N LEU A 2 1.03 5.73 6.73
CA LEU A 2 2.39 5.29 7.01
C LEU A 2 2.95 4.60 5.76
N HIS A 3 4.03 5.14 5.19
CA HIS A 3 4.66 4.60 3.99
C HIS A 3 6.06 4.09 4.32
N LEU A 4 6.28 2.79 4.19
CA LEU A 4 7.60 2.17 4.26
C LEU A 4 8.06 1.86 2.83
N ASP A 5 9.26 2.29 2.48
CA ASP A 5 9.84 2.04 1.17
C ASP A 5 11.29 1.56 1.32
N GLY A 6 11.70 0.61 0.46
CA GLY A 6 13.09 0.18 0.34
C GLY A 6 13.99 1.16 -0.40
N ASP A 7 13.40 2.10 -1.15
CA ASP A 7 14.08 3.14 -1.93
C ASP A 7 13.79 4.54 -1.35
N GLN A 8 14.86 5.24 -0.94
CA GLN A 8 14.77 6.56 -0.32
C GLN A 8 14.26 7.63 -1.30
N ASP A 9 14.69 7.61 -2.56
CA ASP A 9 14.35 8.63 -3.55
C ASP A 9 12.88 8.51 -3.98
N TYR A 10 12.40 7.26 -4.11
CA TYR A 10 10.99 6.99 -4.36
C TYR A 10 10.12 7.36 -3.17
N LEU A 11 10.55 7.09 -1.94
CA LEU A 11 9.86 7.51 -0.74
C LEU A 11 9.70 9.04 -0.71
N GLU A 12 10.79 9.78 -0.92
CA GLU A 12 10.74 11.25 -0.93
C GLU A 12 9.81 11.80 -2.00
N THR A 13 9.79 11.17 -3.17
CA THR A 13 8.86 11.51 -4.26
C THR A 13 7.41 11.29 -3.82
N CYS A 14 7.10 10.14 -3.23
CA CYS A 14 5.76 9.83 -2.74
C CYS A 14 5.32 10.80 -1.63
N LEU A 15 6.19 11.11 -0.68
CA LEU A 15 5.90 12.07 0.40
C LEU A 15 5.61 13.49 -0.13
N LYS A 16 6.37 13.95 -1.14
CA LYS A 16 6.09 15.23 -1.80
C LYS A 16 4.70 15.22 -2.46
N GLU A 17 4.32 14.12 -3.10
CA GLU A 17 2.99 14.00 -3.73
C GLU A 17 1.86 13.89 -2.71
N TYR A 18 2.02 13.15 -1.60
CA TYR A 18 1.06 13.16 -0.50
C TYR A 18 0.83 14.57 0.05
N LYS A 19 1.93 15.31 0.29
CA LYS A 19 1.86 16.68 0.79
C LYS A 19 1.11 17.61 -0.16
N LYS A 20 1.37 17.54 -1.47
CA LYS A 20 0.65 18.33 -2.49
C LYS A 20 -0.86 18.06 -2.49
N ARG A 21 -1.25 16.83 -2.13
CA ARG A 21 -2.65 16.36 -2.09
C ARG A 21 -3.31 16.56 -0.74
N GLY A 22 -2.62 17.16 0.25
CA GLY A 22 -3.16 17.38 1.60
C GLY A 22 -3.30 16.11 2.43
N ILE A 23 -2.55 15.06 2.11
CA ILE A 23 -2.56 13.79 2.84
C ILE A 23 -1.43 13.83 3.89
N ASP A 24 -1.80 13.67 5.16
CA ASP A 24 -0.82 13.51 6.23
C ASP A 24 -0.15 12.12 6.13
N ALA A 25 1.15 12.12 5.88
CA ALA A 25 1.92 10.91 5.59
C ALA A 25 3.27 10.93 6.32
N ILE A 26 3.57 9.82 6.97
CA ILE A 26 4.86 9.55 7.60
C ILE A 26 5.60 8.53 6.74
N GLY A 27 6.81 8.88 6.29
CA GLY A 27 7.67 7.98 5.53
C GLY A 27 8.78 7.38 6.39
N LYS A 28 9.07 6.09 6.18
CA LYS A 28 10.21 5.40 6.80
C LYS A 28 10.96 4.61 5.72
N HIS A 29 12.22 4.95 5.48
CA HIS A 29 13.08 4.16 4.61
C HIS A 29 13.51 2.89 5.36
N VAL A 30 13.06 1.75 4.86
CA VAL A 30 13.29 0.43 5.45
C VAL A 30 13.43 -0.57 4.31
N GLN A 31 14.60 -1.20 4.21
CA GLN A 31 14.84 -2.26 3.22
C GLN A 31 13.77 -3.34 3.33
N GLU A 32 13.37 -3.94 2.21
CA GLU A 32 12.25 -4.88 2.14
C GLU A 32 12.42 -6.02 3.14
N ARG A 33 13.64 -6.58 3.24
CA ARG A 33 13.99 -7.64 4.18
C ARG A 33 13.81 -7.29 5.65
N GLU A 34 13.83 -6.00 5.99
CA GLU A 34 13.67 -5.49 7.34
C GLU A 34 12.24 -5.03 7.62
N GLN A 35 11.44 -4.72 6.61
CA GLN A 35 10.04 -4.27 6.80
C GLN A 35 9.22 -5.17 7.74
N PRO A 36 9.31 -6.53 7.69
CA PRO A 36 8.59 -7.39 8.62
C PRO A 36 8.90 -7.14 10.10
N SER A 37 10.14 -6.80 10.44
CA SER A 37 10.54 -6.60 11.85
C SER A 37 10.20 -5.20 12.37
N TYR A 38 10.08 -4.21 11.49
CA TYR A 38 9.77 -2.82 11.86
C TYR A 38 8.28 -2.48 11.83
N VAL A 39 7.51 -3.09 10.93
CA VAL A 39 6.14 -2.68 10.62
C VAL A 39 5.24 -2.66 11.85
N TYR A 40 5.28 -3.70 12.70
CA TYR A 40 4.44 -3.79 13.88
C TYR A 40 4.69 -2.63 14.86
N ARG A 41 5.97 -2.36 15.17
CA ARG A 41 6.36 -1.26 16.06
C ARG A 41 5.93 0.10 15.50
N LEU A 42 6.15 0.32 14.20
CA LEU A 42 5.79 1.59 13.55
C LEU A 42 4.28 1.81 13.50
N LEU A 43 3.49 0.74 13.34
CA LEU A 43 2.03 0.81 13.44
C LEU A 43 1.57 1.19 14.86
N GLN A 44 2.21 0.65 15.91
CA GLN A 44 1.91 1.04 17.29
C GLN A 44 2.25 2.50 17.58
N GLU A 45 3.36 2.99 17.04
CA GLU A 45 3.85 4.36 17.22
C GLU A 45 2.97 5.39 16.51
N HIS A 46 2.62 5.14 15.24
CA HIS A 46 1.99 6.13 14.38
C HIS A 46 0.49 5.94 14.19
N LYS A 47 -0.04 4.73 14.48
CA LYS A 47 -1.48 4.36 14.37
C LYS A 47 -2.17 4.87 13.09
N PRO A 48 -1.62 4.56 11.90
CA PRO A 48 -2.17 5.06 10.64
C PRO A 48 -3.47 4.35 10.25
N ASP A 49 -4.30 5.00 9.44
CA ASP A 49 -5.44 4.38 8.77
C ASP A 49 -5.06 3.55 7.54
N ILE A 50 -3.98 3.96 6.86
CA ILE A 50 -3.47 3.36 5.62
C ILE A 50 -1.97 3.09 5.78
N LEU A 51 -1.57 1.85 5.54
CA LEU A 51 -0.19 1.39 5.46
C LEU A 51 0.19 1.12 4.00
N VAL A 52 1.33 1.64 3.57
CA VAL A 52 1.92 1.40 2.25
C VAL A 52 3.28 0.74 2.44
N LEU A 53 3.45 -0.45 1.85
CA LEU A 53 4.69 -1.24 1.89
C LEU A 53 5.24 -1.40 0.46
N THR A 54 6.22 -0.59 0.08
CA THR A 54 6.82 -0.59 -1.25
C THR A 54 8.35 -0.72 -1.19
N GLY A 55 9.01 -0.68 -2.33
CA GLY A 55 10.44 -0.92 -2.49
C GLY A 55 10.70 -1.48 -3.88
N HIS A 56 11.64 -2.40 -3.97
CA HIS A 56 11.98 -3.14 -5.16
C HIS A 56 11.49 -4.57 -5.08
N ASP A 57 11.12 -5.11 -6.24
CA ASP A 57 10.91 -6.53 -6.43
C ASP A 57 11.17 -6.86 -7.90
N GLY A 58 11.17 -8.15 -8.20
CA GLY A 58 11.49 -8.62 -9.53
C GLY A 58 11.40 -10.12 -9.58
N ILE A 59 11.25 -10.65 -10.79
CA ILE A 59 11.30 -12.08 -11.03
C ILE A 59 12.75 -12.48 -11.33
N SER A 60 13.24 -13.50 -10.64
CA SER A 60 14.55 -14.08 -10.92
C SER A 60 14.59 -14.66 -12.34
N LYS A 61 15.66 -14.38 -13.09
CA LYS A 61 15.79 -14.67 -14.53
C LYS A 61 15.55 -16.14 -14.90
N ASP A 62 15.83 -17.05 -13.96
CA ASP A 62 15.81 -18.49 -14.20
C ASP A 62 14.53 -19.18 -13.73
N GLN A 63 13.58 -18.44 -13.14
CA GLN A 63 12.33 -19.02 -12.63
C GLN A 63 11.10 -18.42 -13.30
N LYS A 64 10.42 -19.22 -14.14
CA LYS A 64 9.15 -18.86 -14.78
C LYS A 64 7.91 -19.29 -13.99
N ASN A 65 8.09 -19.88 -12.80
CA ASN A 65 6.95 -20.33 -12.01
C ASN A 65 6.40 -19.20 -11.13
N TYR A 66 5.46 -18.42 -11.67
CA TYR A 66 4.86 -17.29 -10.95
C TYR A 66 4.04 -17.66 -9.71
N SER A 67 3.75 -18.94 -9.48
CA SER A 67 3.12 -19.40 -8.23
C SER A 67 4.13 -19.74 -7.14
N ASN A 68 5.44 -19.75 -7.44
CA ASN A 68 6.49 -20.04 -6.48
C ASN A 68 7.04 -18.74 -5.90
N ILE A 69 6.97 -18.59 -4.57
CA ILE A 69 7.50 -17.41 -3.88
C ILE A 69 9.02 -17.23 -4.08
N ASN A 70 9.76 -18.32 -4.28
CA ASN A 70 11.20 -18.28 -4.50
C ASN A 70 11.59 -17.76 -5.90
N SER A 71 10.61 -17.50 -6.77
CA SER A 71 10.83 -16.86 -8.07
C SER A 71 10.94 -15.34 -7.95
N TYR A 72 10.66 -14.77 -6.78
CA TYR A 72 10.65 -13.34 -6.53
C TYR A 72 11.77 -12.93 -5.59
N ILE A 73 12.36 -11.76 -5.82
CA ILE A 73 13.48 -11.25 -5.03
C ILE A 73 13.01 -10.87 -3.62
N ASN A 74 11.92 -10.10 -3.53
CA ASN A 74 11.48 -9.47 -2.29
C ASN A 74 10.02 -9.73 -1.91
N SER A 75 9.21 -10.34 -2.79
CA SER A 75 7.79 -10.66 -2.48
C SER A 75 7.58 -11.36 -1.15
N ARG A 76 8.53 -12.20 -0.71
CA ARG A 76 8.44 -12.89 0.58
C ARG A 76 8.35 -11.92 1.75
N TYR A 77 9.07 -10.80 1.69
CA TYR A 77 9.13 -9.84 2.77
C TYR A 77 7.89 -8.95 2.79
N PHE A 78 7.33 -8.59 1.63
CA PHE A 78 6.02 -7.93 1.59
C PHE A 78 4.93 -8.82 2.21
N ILE A 79 4.92 -10.12 1.89
CA ILE A 79 3.98 -11.09 2.48
C ILE A 79 4.15 -11.17 4.01
N GLU A 80 5.39 -11.29 4.49
CA GLU A 80 5.70 -11.36 5.92
C GLU A 80 5.31 -10.04 6.63
N ALA A 81 5.62 -8.88 6.05
CA ALA A 81 5.26 -7.58 6.60
C ALA A 81 3.74 -7.34 6.66
N VAL A 82 2.99 -7.78 5.65
CA VAL A 82 1.52 -7.73 5.68
C VAL A 82 0.96 -8.60 6.80
N LYS A 83 1.49 -9.80 7.01
CA LYS A 83 1.07 -10.68 8.13
C LYS A 83 1.35 -10.03 9.49
N GLU A 84 2.52 -9.41 9.64
CA GLU A 84 2.86 -8.67 10.86
C GLU A 84 1.97 -7.45 11.08
N ALA A 85 1.62 -6.71 10.03
CA ALA A 85 0.64 -5.63 10.11
C ALA A 85 -0.76 -6.14 10.52
N ARG A 86 -1.16 -7.33 10.06
CA ARG A 86 -2.43 -7.96 10.44
C ARG A 86 -2.45 -8.50 11.88
N ARG A 87 -1.29 -8.75 12.50
CA ARG A 87 -1.21 -8.99 13.95
C ARG A 87 -1.57 -7.75 14.76
N PHE A 88 -1.26 -6.55 14.24
CA PHE A 88 -1.64 -5.29 14.88
C PHE A 88 -3.14 -4.99 14.67
N ASN A 89 -3.64 -5.16 13.45
CA ASN A 89 -5.06 -4.97 13.16
C ASN A 89 -5.58 -5.99 12.13
N VAL A 90 -6.40 -6.94 12.60
CA VAL A 90 -7.01 -7.99 11.78
C VAL A 90 -8.14 -7.47 10.88
N ASP A 91 -8.73 -6.32 11.21
CA ASP A 91 -9.80 -5.70 10.42
C ASP A 91 -9.21 -5.04 9.17
N MET A 92 -9.65 -5.53 8.01
CA MET A 92 -9.24 -5.05 6.70
C MET A 92 -9.70 -3.62 6.40
N ASP A 93 -10.82 -3.19 6.97
CA ASP A 93 -11.32 -1.82 6.82
C ASP A 93 -10.77 -0.89 7.94
N GLY A 94 -10.32 -1.48 9.05
CA GLY A 94 -9.64 -0.82 10.15
C GLY A 94 -8.27 -0.27 9.72
N LEU A 95 -7.40 -1.15 9.20
CA LEU A 95 -6.11 -0.80 8.61
C LEU A 95 -6.09 -1.22 7.14
N VAL A 96 -6.08 -0.24 6.24
CA VAL A 96 -6.00 -0.52 4.80
C VAL A 96 -4.54 -0.66 4.39
N ILE A 97 -4.20 -1.75 3.71
CA ILE A 97 -2.82 -2.06 3.34
C ILE A 97 -2.68 -2.11 1.82
N PHE A 98 -1.78 -1.28 1.28
CA PHE A 98 -1.20 -1.45 -0.05
C PHE A 98 0.19 -2.07 0.09
N ALA A 99 0.51 -3.11 -0.68
CA ALA A 99 1.83 -3.73 -0.63
C ALA A 99 2.34 -4.23 -1.98
N GLY A 100 3.66 -4.13 -2.16
CA GLY A 100 4.39 -4.67 -3.31
C GLY A 100 5.07 -3.59 -4.15
N ALA A 101 5.82 -4.06 -5.14
CA ALA A 101 6.60 -3.27 -6.08
C ALA A 101 6.40 -3.78 -7.52
N CYS A 102 7.32 -3.43 -8.41
CA CYS A 102 7.38 -3.98 -9.76
C CYS A 102 7.45 -5.51 -9.74
N GLN A 103 6.61 -6.17 -10.54
CA GLN A 103 6.61 -7.62 -10.71
C GLN A 103 6.39 -8.46 -9.43
N SER A 104 5.84 -7.89 -8.35
CA SER A 104 5.58 -8.65 -7.11
C SER A 104 4.58 -9.80 -7.27
N MET A 105 4.65 -10.76 -6.36
CA MET A 105 3.72 -11.88 -6.22
C MET A 105 2.36 -11.43 -5.66
N TYR A 106 1.63 -10.69 -6.50
CA TYR A 106 0.31 -10.11 -6.22
C TYR A 106 -0.63 -10.99 -5.37
N ASP A 107 -0.87 -12.22 -5.81
CA ASP A 107 -1.81 -13.13 -5.16
C ASP A 107 -1.34 -13.55 -3.76
N GLY A 108 -0.02 -13.73 -3.57
CA GLY A 108 0.54 -14.05 -2.26
C GLY A 108 0.39 -12.90 -1.27
N ILE A 109 0.56 -11.65 -1.74
CA ILE A 109 0.41 -10.43 -0.94
C ILE A 109 -1.06 -10.23 -0.54
N LEU A 110 -2.01 -10.42 -1.45
CA LEU A 110 -3.44 -10.35 -1.11
C LEU A 110 -3.85 -11.44 -0.12
N LYS A 111 -3.41 -12.68 -0.33
CA LYS A 111 -3.67 -13.79 0.60
C LYS A 111 -3.06 -13.57 1.99
N ALA A 112 -2.00 -12.77 2.10
CA ALA A 112 -1.43 -12.36 3.38
C ALA A 112 -2.33 -11.39 4.16
N GLY A 113 -3.29 -10.75 3.49
CA GLY A 113 -4.26 -9.82 4.10
C GLY A 113 -4.14 -8.37 3.60
N ALA A 114 -3.40 -8.10 2.52
CA ALA A 114 -3.38 -6.78 1.93
C ALA A 114 -4.72 -6.45 1.26
N ASN A 115 -5.11 -5.17 1.26
CA ASN A 115 -6.29 -4.71 0.54
C ASN A 115 -5.97 -4.52 -0.95
N PHE A 116 -4.79 -3.97 -1.24
CA PHE A 116 -4.30 -3.73 -2.59
C PHE A 116 -2.88 -4.27 -2.73
N ALA A 117 -2.57 -4.79 -3.91
CA ALA A 117 -1.24 -5.24 -4.25
C ALA A 117 -0.87 -4.86 -5.67
N SER A 118 0.43 -4.71 -5.90
CA SER A 118 0.96 -4.37 -7.22
C SER A 118 1.21 -5.60 -8.10
N ALA A 119 1.38 -5.32 -9.39
CA ALA A 119 1.78 -6.19 -10.47
C ALA A 119 0.99 -7.51 -10.60
N PRO A 120 -0.37 -7.48 -10.69
CA PRO A 120 -1.15 -8.68 -10.99
C PRO A 120 -0.68 -9.36 -12.29
N HIS A 121 -0.24 -8.57 -13.28
CA HIS A 121 0.31 -9.06 -14.56
C HIS A 121 1.85 -9.09 -14.60
N ARG A 122 2.52 -8.97 -13.44
CA ARG A 122 3.99 -8.96 -13.32
C ARG A 122 4.69 -7.91 -14.18
N VAL A 123 4.07 -6.74 -14.30
CA VAL A 123 4.60 -5.57 -15.01
C VAL A 123 5.38 -4.64 -14.08
N LEU A 124 6.13 -3.72 -14.67
CA LEU A 124 6.63 -2.54 -13.96
C LEU A 124 5.45 -1.60 -13.67
N ILE A 125 5.41 -1.05 -12.47
CA ILE A 125 4.37 -0.09 -12.06
C ILE A 125 4.96 1.32 -11.95
N HIS A 126 4.12 2.32 -12.08
CA HIS A 126 4.55 3.70 -11.90
C HIS A 126 4.77 4.00 -10.41
N ALA A 127 5.81 4.76 -10.07
CA ALA A 127 6.15 5.10 -8.69
C ALA A 127 5.02 5.85 -7.95
N LEU A 128 4.12 6.50 -8.69
CA LEU A 128 2.97 7.24 -8.13
C LEU A 128 1.68 6.41 -8.01
N ASP A 129 1.64 5.18 -8.54
CA ASP A 129 0.44 4.33 -8.39
C ASP A 129 0.07 4.08 -6.91
N PRO A 130 1.01 3.80 -5.99
CA PRO A 130 0.69 3.67 -4.55
C PRO A 130 0.08 4.95 -3.96
N VAL A 131 0.55 6.12 -4.40
CA VAL A 131 0.03 7.42 -3.95
C VAL A 131 -1.41 7.61 -4.42
N MET A 132 -1.70 7.30 -5.68
CA MET A 132 -3.05 7.44 -6.27
C MET A 132 -4.07 6.49 -5.64
N VAL A 133 -3.66 5.25 -5.35
CA VAL A 133 -4.48 4.31 -4.57
C VAL A 133 -4.80 4.88 -3.20
N THR A 134 -3.76 5.36 -2.51
CA THR A 134 -3.89 5.90 -1.15
C THR A 134 -4.74 7.17 -1.11
N GLU A 135 -4.59 8.07 -2.08
CA GLU A 135 -5.42 9.27 -2.22
C GLU A 135 -6.90 8.91 -2.36
N LYS A 136 -7.22 7.97 -3.27
CA LYS A 136 -8.60 7.56 -3.48
C LYS A 136 -9.24 7.00 -2.21
N LEU A 137 -8.49 6.21 -1.44
CA LEU A 137 -8.95 5.62 -0.18
C LEU A 137 -9.08 6.68 0.92
N ALA A 138 -8.11 7.58 1.03
CA ALA A 138 -8.04 8.62 2.05
C ALA A 138 -9.19 9.65 1.93
N PHE A 139 -9.59 10.00 0.70
CA PHE A 139 -10.66 10.97 0.45
C PHE A 139 -12.05 10.37 0.23
N THR A 140 -12.17 9.04 0.24
CA THR A 140 -13.49 8.42 0.21
C THR A 140 -14.03 8.25 1.62
N SER A 141 -15.31 8.55 1.81
CA SER A 141 -16.00 8.45 3.10
C SER A 141 -15.99 7.03 3.68
N VAL A 142 -15.88 6.92 5.00
CA VAL A 142 -15.89 5.64 5.76
C VAL A 142 -17.18 4.82 5.61
N ASP A 143 -18.29 5.48 5.27
CA ASP A 143 -19.57 4.81 5.04
C ASP A 143 -19.66 4.14 3.66
N ARG A 144 -18.75 4.47 2.74
CA ARG A 144 -18.74 3.96 1.36
C ARG A 144 -17.77 2.80 1.18
N VAL A 145 -18.27 1.71 0.61
CA VAL A 145 -17.47 0.62 0.06
C VAL A 145 -17.02 0.98 -1.35
N ILE A 146 -15.74 0.79 -1.65
CA ILE A 146 -15.12 1.13 -2.93
C ILE A 146 -14.73 -0.16 -3.64
N MET A 147 -15.10 -0.28 -4.91
CA MET A 147 -14.67 -1.41 -5.74
C MET A 147 -13.20 -1.21 -6.17
N PRO A 148 -12.39 -2.28 -6.27
CA PRO A 148 -11.00 -2.17 -6.71
C PRO A 148 -10.86 -1.43 -8.04
N LEU A 149 -11.76 -1.69 -8.99
CA LEU A 149 -11.77 -1.06 -10.30
C LEU A 149 -11.86 0.48 -10.21
N ASP A 150 -12.66 1.02 -9.28
CA ASP A 150 -12.81 2.47 -9.09
C ASP A 150 -11.51 3.11 -8.57
N VAL A 151 -10.72 2.35 -7.83
CA VAL A 151 -9.39 2.78 -7.34
C VAL A 151 -8.37 2.71 -8.47
N ILE A 152 -8.32 1.57 -9.16
CA ILE A 152 -7.35 1.27 -10.21
C ILE A 152 -7.49 2.23 -11.40
N ASN A 153 -8.71 2.66 -11.74
CA ASN A 153 -8.96 3.62 -12.82
C ASN A 153 -8.30 5.00 -12.60
N ASN A 154 -7.87 5.32 -11.36
CA ASN A 154 -7.13 6.55 -11.08
C ASN A 154 -5.60 6.36 -11.11
N THR A 155 -5.11 5.13 -11.32
CA THR A 155 -3.68 4.81 -11.36
C THR A 155 -3.13 4.91 -12.78
N ILE A 156 -1.83 5.18 -12.93
CA ILE A 156 -1.17 5.34 -14.22
C ILE A 156 -1.01 4.00 -14.94
N THR A 157 -0.59 2.95 -14.23
CA THR A 157 -0.40 1.62 -14.84
C THR A 157 -1.73 0.87 -15.04
N GLY A 158 -2.75 1.21 -14.26
CA GLY A 158 -4.08 0.59 -14.34
C GLY A 158 -4.10 -0.89 -13.96
N LEU A 159 -5.05 -1.63 -14.53
CA LEU A 159 -5.38 -3.04 -14.18
C LEU A 159 -4.22 -4.02 -14.37
N LYS A 160 -3.22 -3.67 -15.18
CA LYS A 160 -2.01 -4.48 -15.31
C LYS A 160 -1.09 -4.35 -14.11
N GLY A 161 -1.04 -3.16 -13.52
CA GLY A 161 -0.12 -2.78 -12.47
C GLY A 161 -0.70 -2.85 -11.07
N ILE A 162 -2.00 -2.66 -10.87
CA ILE A 162 -2.60 -2.65 -9.53
C ILE A 162 -3.86 -3.51 -9.52
N GLY A 163 -4.06 -4.22 -8.42
CA GLY A 163 -5.30 -4.94 -8.11
C GLY A 163 -5.60 -4.89 -6.62
N GLY A 164 -6.76 -5.39 -6.21
CA GLY A 164 -7.14 -5.41 -4.80
C GLY A 164 -8.51 -6.01 -4.52
N LEU A 165 -8.95 -5.82 -3.29
CA LEU A 165 -10.23 -6.24 -2.74
C LEU A 165 -11.09 -5.00 -2.43
N GLN A 166 -12.41 -5.17 -2.46
CA GLN A 166 -13.32 -4.10 -2.04
C GLN A 166 -12.99 -3.67 -0.60
N THR A 167 -12.97 -2.36 -0.35
CA THR A 167 -12.49 -1.78 0.92
C THR A 167 -13.28 -0.51 1.22
N ARG A 168 -13.48 -0.18 2.50
CA ARG A 168 -14.10 1.10 2.92
C ARG A 168 -13.14 2.28 2.78
N GLY A 169 -13.70 3.45 2.50
CA GLY A 169 -12.96 4.71 2.56
C GLY A 169 -12.47 5.05 3.97
N LYS A 170 -11.58 6.03 4.10
CA LYS A 170 -11.02 6.47 5.40
C LYS A 170 -11.41 7.90 5.81
N PHE A 171 -12.08 8.65 4.94
CA PHE A 171 -12.48 10.03 5.22
C PHE A 171 -13.66 10.13 6.18
N ARG A 172 -13.60 11.04 7.14
CA ARG A 172 -14.71 11.34 8.07
C ARG A 172 -15.05 12.82 8.01
N ASN A 173 -16.33 13.13 7.78
CA ASN A 173 -16.86 14.48 7.88
C ASN A 173 -17.16 14.81 9.35
N GLY A 174 -16.49 15.83 9.90
CA GLY A 174 -16.85 16.41 11.19
C GLY A 174 -17.98 17.44 11.05
N TYR A 175 -18.92 17.45 11.99
CA TYR A 175 -20.00 18.43 12.06
C TYR A 175 -20.40 18.72 13.53
N PRO A 176 -20.73 19.98 13.89
CA PRO A 176 -20.61 21.18 13.05
C PRO A 176 -19.14 21.57 12.85
N LYS A 177 -18.86 22.35 11.80
CA LYS A 177 -17.55 23.00 11.68
C LYS A 177 -17.49 24.15 12.69
N GLU A 178 -16.35 24.28 13.37
CA GLU A 178 -16.11 25.44 14.22
C GLU A 178 -16.16 26.72 13.36
N PRO A 179 -16.84 27.79 13.81
CA PRO A 179 -17.00 29.01 13.02
C PRO A 179 -15.73 29.88 12.95
N TYR A 180 -14.60 29.40 13.50
CA TYR A 180 -13.37 30.18 13.69
C TYR A 180 -12.18 29.71 12.83
N ASN A 181 -12.35 28.64 12.03
CA ASN A 181 -11.33 28.14 11.12
C ASN A 181 -11.83 28.24 9.66
N ASP A 182 -11.19 29.11 8.87
CA ASP A 182 -11.37 29.24 7.40
C ASP A 182 -10.59 28.15 6.64
#